data_AF-A0A8J2NF22-F1
#
_entry.id   AF-A0A8J2NF22-F1
#
_cell.length_a   1.000
_cell.length_b   1.000
_cell.length_c   1.000
_cell.angle_alpha   90.00
_cell.angle_beta   90.00
_cell.angle_gamma   90.00
#
_symmetry.space_group_name_H-M   'P 1'
#
loop_
_entity.id
_entity.type
_entity.pdbx_description
1 polymer ?
#
loop_
_entity_poly.entity_id
_entity_poly.type
_entity_poly.pdbx_seq_one_letter_code
_entity_poly.pdbx_strand_id
1 'polypeptide(L)'
;MDYLPLLYNQPTSVNTPFFKDFYTRGAVTLVPLAIFSGTSSGLVAYLVPAQRTLWTVAAVATLSQLPWTGLGMMATNNRLNDIAASGVEQEKVGREEVVGLLKKWRWMNIVRGLLALTGGLSAVLALQNE
;
A
#
# COMPACT_ATOMS: atom_id res chain seq x y z
N MET A 1 2.51 -11.89 0.13
CA MET A 1 3.45 -11.09 -0.71
C MET A 1 4.66 -11.94 -1.12
N ASP A 2 4.52 -13.27 -1.21
CA ASP A 2 5.66 -14.19 -1.43
C ASP A 2 6.01 -14.44 -2.90
N TYR A 3 5.25 -13.88 -3.84
CA TYR A 3 5.50 -14.03 -5.27
C TYR A 3 6.43 -12.94 -5.85
N LEU A 4 6.67 -11.85 -5.13
CA LEU A 4 7.58 -10.76 -5.55
C LEU A 4 9.02 -11.24 -5.81
N PRO A 5 9.61 -12.10 -4.97
CA PRO A 5 10.93 -12.68 -5.23
C PRO A 5 11.01 -13.44 -6.55
N LEU A 6 9.91 -14.08 -6.98
CA LEU A 6 9.85 -14.81 -8.25
C LEU A 6 9.92 -13.85 -9.44
N LEU A 7 9.38 -12.64 -9.30
CA LEU A 7 9.43 -11.61 -10.33
C LEU A 7 10.84 -11.03 -10.53
N TYR A 8 11.76 -11.16 -9.57
CA TYR A 8 13.12 -10.62 -9.73
C TYR A 8 13.92 -11.33 -10.83
N ASN A 9 13.58 -12.60 -11.10
CA ASN A 9 14.26 -13.42 -12.08
C ASN A 9 13.58 -13.42 -13.45
N GLN A 10 12.42 -12.77 -13.57
CA GLN A 10 11.65 -12.71 -14.80
C GLN A 10 12.13 -11.54 -15.70
N PRO A 11 11.92 -11.60 -17.02
CA PRO A 11 12.29 -10.52 -17.94
C PRO A 11 11.54 -9.21 -17.62
N THR A 12 12.18 -8.05 -17.84
CA THR A 12 11.57 -6.74 -17.57
C THR A 12 10.18 -6.57 -18.23
N SER A 13 10.01 -7.16 -19.41
CA SER A 13 8.75 -7.21 -20.18
C SER A 13 7.61 -7.98 -19.50
N VAL A 14 7.90 -8.84 -18.52
CA VAL A 14 6.92 -9.61 -17.72
C VAL A 14 6.66 -8.94 -16.38
N ASN A 15 7.71 -8.41 -15.75
CA ASN A 15 7.65 -7.94 -14.36
C ASN A 15 6.88 -6.62 -14.25
N THR A 16 7.08 -5.73 -15.22
CA THR A 16 6.57 -4.36 -15.17
C THR A 16 5.08 -4.27 -15.54
N PRO A 17 4.52 -5.06 -16.50
CA PRO A 17 3.08 -5.13 -16.69
C PRO A 17 2.36 -5.84 -15.55
N PHE A 18 2.94 -6.91 -14.98
CA PHE A 18 2.38 -7.56 -13.80
C PHE A 18 2.25 -6.58 -12.63
N PHE A 19 3.32 -5.81 -12.36
CA PHE A 19 3.31 -4.76 -11.35
C PHE A 19 2.15 -3.78 -11.57
N LYS A 20 1.99 -3.28 -12.79
CA LYS A 20 0.98 -2.28 -13.14
C LYS A 20 -0.43 -2.81 -12.88
N ASP A 21 -0.74 -4.01 -13.36
CA ASP A 21 -2.06 -4.62 -13.17
C ASP A 21 -2.35 -4.90 -11.68
N PHE A 22 -1.36 -5.45 -10.95
CA PHE A 22 -1.48 -5.68 -9.51
C PHE A 22 -1.71 -4.39 -8.73
N TYR A 23 -0.94 -3.34 -9.02
CA TYR A 23 -1.06 -2.05 -8.37
C TYR A 23 -2.44 -1.42 -8.61
N THR A 24 -2.91 -1.39 -9.86
CA THR A 24 -4.19 -0.78 -10.22
C THR A 24 -5.37 -1.53 -9.60
N ARG A 25 -5.42 -2.86 -9.70
CA ARG A 25 -6.50 -3.67 -9.09
C ARG A 25 -6.50 -3.53 -7.57
N GLY A 26 -5.31 -3.55 -6.97
CA GLY A 26 -5.14 -3.33 -5.53
C GLY A 26 -5.66 -1.97 -5.09
N ALA A 27 -5.37 -0.91 -5.85
CA ALA A 27 -5.85 0.44 -5.55
C ALA A 27 -7.37 0.54 -5.60
N VAL A 28 -8.01 -0.01 -6.63
CA VAL A 28 -9.49 0.03 -6.80
C VAL A 28 -10.21 -0.65 -5.64
N THR A 29 -9.60 -1.68 -5.03
CA THR A 29 -10.21 -2.42 -3.92
C THR A 29 -9.87 -1.80 -2.56
N LEU A 30 -8.59 -1.50 -2.31
CA LEU A 30 -8.11 -1.10 -0.99
C LEU A 30 -8.43 0.34 -0.64
N VAL A 31 -8.50 1.26 -1.62
CA VAL A 31 -8.78 2.67 -1.35
C VAL A 31 -10.19 2.88 -0.80
N PRO A 32 -11.27 2.34 -1.42
CA PRO A 32 -12.61 2.48 -0.85
C PRO A 32 -12.74 1.84 0.54
N LEU A 33 -12.12 0.67 0.75
CA LEU A 33 -12.12 -0.01 2.05
C LEU A 33 -11.41 0.81 3.14
N ALA A 34 -10.26 1.41 2.83
CA ALA A 34 -9.52 2.25 3.78
C ALA A 34 -10.31 3.50 4.14
N ILE A 35 -10.97 4.14 3.17
CA ILE A 35 -11.85 5.30 3.42
C ILE A 35 -13.00 4.88 4.33
N PHE A 36 -13.75 3.86 3.95
CA PHE A 36 -14.92 3.40 4.71
C PHE A 36 -14.56 3.01 6.14
N SER A 37 -13.53 2.18 6.32
CA SER A 37 -13.08 1.72 7.64
C SER A 37 -12.51 2.86 8.50
N GLY A 38 -11.69 3.72 7.90
CA GLY A 38 -11.09 4.87 8.58
C GLY A 38 -12.12 5.89 9.04
N THR A 39 -13.09 6.23 8.18
CA THR A 39 -14.19 7.13 8.52
C THR A 39 -15.09 6.53 9.60
N SER A 40 -15.42 5.24 9.50
CA SER A 40 -16.23 4.56 10.53
C SER A 40 -15.53 4.60 11.90
N SER A 41 -14.23 4.29 11.94
CA SER A 41 -13.43 4.38 13.16
C SER A 41 -13.39 5.81 13.72
N GLY A 42 -13.25 6.81 12.85
CA GLY A 42 -13.26 8.22 13.24
C GLY A 42 -14.60 8.66 13.83
N LEU A 43 -15.72 8.16 13.28
CA LEU A 43 -17.05 8.40 13.82
C LEU A 43 -17.20 7.81 15.22
N VAL A 44 -16.75 6.56 15.45
CA VAL A 44 -16.81 5.96 16.79
C VAL A 44 -15.93 6.72 17.78
N ALA A 45 -14.74 7.18 17.38
CA ALA A 45 -13.88 8.01 18.22
C ALA A 45 -14.55 9.32 18.68
N TYR A 46 -15.41 9.88 17.81
CA TYR A 46 -16.18 11.08 18.12
C TYR A 46 -17.35 10.77 19.07
N LEU A 47 -18.10 9.70 18.80
CA LEU A 47 -19.33 9.33 19.52
C LEU A 47 -19.07 8.65 20.87
N VAL A 48 -17.94 7.97 21.05
CA VAL A 48 -17.62 7.21 22.27
C VAL A 48 -16.32 7.75 22.91
N PRO A 49 -16.40 8.82 23.73
CA PRO A 49 -15.22 9.45 24.32
C PRO A 49 -14.34 8.51 25.15
N ALA A 50 -14.94 7.50 25.79
CA ALA A 50 -14.23 6.52 26.62
C ALA A 50 -13.20 5.69 25.82
N GLN A 51 -13.43 5.49 24.52
CA GLN A 51 -12.55 4.72 23.62
C GLN A 51 -11.89 5.59 22.55
N ARG A 52 -12.00 6.92 22.68
CA ARG A 52 -11.56 7.89 21.68
C ARG A 52 -10.15 7.63 21.20
N THR A 53 -9.22 7.35 22.11
CA THR A 53 -7.81 7.17 21.76
C THR A 53 -7.60 5.99 20.81
N LEU A 54 -8.16 4.82 21.11
CA LEU A 54 -7.98 3.61 20.30
C LEU A 54 -8.65 3.75 18.92
N TRP A 55 -9.88 4.28 18.89
CA TRP A 55 -10.59 4.53 17.63
C TRP A 55 -9.95 5.64 16.78
N THR A 56 -9.34 6.66 17.42
CA THR A 56 -8.56 7.68 16.70
C THR A 56 -7.32 7.07 16.08
N VAL A 57 -6.59 6.22 16.82
CA VAL A 57 -5.43 5.50 16.26
C VAL A 57 -5.88 4.59 15.11
N ALA A 58 -6.99 3.87 15.25
CA ALA A 58 -7.55 3.03 14.19
C ALA A 58 -7.87 3.84 12.91
N ALA A 59 -8.53 5.00 13.08
CA ALA A 59 -8.89 5.89 12.00
C ALA A 59 -7.65 6.47 11.30
N VAL A 60 -6.72 7.05 12.07
CA VAL A 60 -5.52 7.68 11.53
C VAL A 60 -4.62 6.66 10.85
N ALA A 61 -4.37 5.50 11.47
CA ALA A 61 -3.55 4.45 10.88
C ALA A 61 -4.13 3.96 9.55
N THR A 62 -5.45 3.75 9.47
CA THR A 62 -6.13 3.31 8.25
C THR A 62 -6.12 4.40 7.17
N LEU A 63 -6.47 5.64 7.50
CA LEU A 63 -6.51 6.73 6.52
C LEU A 63 -5.11 7.15 6.04
N SER A 64 -4.08 7.05 6.88
CA SER A 64 -2.69 7.37 6.53
C SER A 64 -2.12 6.49 5.41
N GLN A 65 -2.75 5.35 5.11
CA GLN A 65 -2.39 4.50 3.97
C GLN A 65 -2.57 5.24 2.63
N LEU A 66 -3.53 6.17 2.55
CA LEU A 66 -3.80 6.94 1.33
C LEU A 66 -2.66 7.92 1.01
N PRO A 67 -2.26 8.86 1.89
CA PRO A 67 -1.11 9.72 1.63
C PRO A 67 0.20 8.95 1.54
N TRP A 68 0.35 7.83 2.26
CA TRP A 68 1.53 6.97 2.07
C TRP A 68 1.64 6.42 0.64
N THR A 69 0.52 5.98 0.08
CA THR A 69 0.48 5.47 -1.31
C THR A 69 0.62 6.62 -2.32
N GLY A 70 -0.10 7.72 -2.13
CA GLY A 70 -0.15 8.85 -3.05
C GLY A 70 1.07 9.78 -3.03
N LEU A 71 1.83 9.81 -1.93
CA LEU A 71 3.02 10.66 -1.80
C LEU A 71 4.29 9.82 -1.61
N GLY A 72 4.28 8.89 -0.67
CA GLY A 72 5.45 8.08 -0.32
C GLY A 72 5.86 7.08 -1.40
N MET A 73 4.88 6.46 -2.06
CA MET A 73 5.13 5.44 -3.09
C MET A 73 5.10 5.98 -4.52
N MET A 74 4.56 7.17 -4.75
CA MET A 74 4.24 7.70 -6.09
C MET A 74 5.44 7.74 -7.02
N ALA A 75 6.60 8.23 -6.58
CA ALA A 75 7.80 8.29 -7.42
C ALA A 75 8.26 6.91 -7.89
N THR A 76 8.22 5.91 -7.00
CA THR A 76 8.60 4.52 -7.33
C THR A 76 7.55 3.86 -8.23
N ASN A 77 6.26 4.09 -7.98
CA ASN A 77 5.18 3.57 -8.80
C ASN A 77 5.21 4.16 -10.23
N ASN A 78 5.43 5.48 -10.36
CA ASN A 78 5.51 6.15 -11.65
C ASN A 78 6.71 5.63 -12.45
N ARG A 79 7.90 5.54 -11.85
CA ARG A 79 9.07 5.01 -12.55
C ARG A 79 8.86 3.57 -13.05
N LEU A 80 8.26 2.70 -12.23
CA LEU A 80 7.93 1.33 -12.64
C LEU A 80 6.88 1.30 -13.76
N ASN A 81 5.89 2.19 -13.72
CA ASN A 81 4.87 2.32 -14.78
C ASN A 81 5.44 2.87 -16.09
N ASP A 82 6.36 3.83 -16.03
CA ASP A 82 7.01 4.41 -17.21
C ASP A 82 7.85 3.35 -17.93
N ILE A 83 8.60 2.53 -17.17
CA ILE A 83 9.34 1.38 -17.71
C ILE A 83 8.36 0.34 -18.29
N ALA A 84 7.21 0.10 -17.63
CA ALA A 84 6.20 -0.81 -18.13
C ALA A 84 5.59 -0.36 -19.48
N ALA A 85 5.48 0.95 -19.69
CA ALA A 85 4.79 1.54 -20.83
C ALA A 85 5.66 1.67 -22.10
N SER A 86 6.99 1.57 -21.99
CA SER A 86 7.92 1.80 -23.10
C SER A 86 8.87 0.63 -23.29
N GLY A 87 8.76 -0.08 -24.42
CA GLY A 87 9.71 -1.15 -24.79
C GLY A 87 11.15 -0.64 -24.93
N VAL A 88 11.33 0.62 -25.37
CA VAL A 88 12.64 1.28 -25.45
C VAL A 88 13.24 1.47 -24.06
N GLU A 89 12.43 1.84 -23.07
CA GLU A 89 12.91 1.94 -21.68
C GLU A 89 13.20 0.57 -21.07
N GLN A 90 12.47 -0.49 -21.45
CA GLN A 90 12.76 -1.85 -20.99
C GLN A 90 14.09 -2.38 -21.51
N GLU A 91 14.51 -1.99 -22.72
CA GLU A 91 15.82 -2.34 -23.29
C GLU A 91 16.97 -1.48 -22.73
N LYS A 92 16.70 -0.20 -22.45
CA LYS A 92 17.70 0.72 -21.87
C LYS A 92 17.96 0.49 -20.39
N VAL A 93 16.92 0.19 -19.62
CA VAL A 93 17.03 0.08 -18.17
C VAL A 93 17.57 -1.30 -17.80
N GLY A 94 18.72 -1.30 -17.12
CA GLY A 94 19.33 -2.52 -16.62
C GLY A 94 18.42 -3.23 -15.62
N ARG A 95 18.41 -4.57 -15.66
CA ARG A 95 17.63 -5.42 -14.75
C ARG A 95 17.83 -5.04 -13.28
N GLU A 96 19.05 -4.65 -12.90
CA GLU A 96 19.38 -4.26 -11.53
C GLU A 96 18.57 -3.05 -11.03
N GLU A 97 18.34 -2.05 -11.88
CA GLU A 97 17.52 -0.88 -11.54
C GLU A 97 16.08 -1.30 -11.27
N VAL A 98 15.50 -2.14 -12.14
CA VAL A 98 14.12 -2.64 -12.00
C VAL A 98 13.98 -3.46 -10.72
N VAL A 99 14.93 -4.36 -10.43
CA VAL A 99 14.94 -5.15 -9.19
C VAL A 99 15.09 -4.25 -7.96
N GLY A 100 15.91 -3.21 -8.03
CA GLY A 100 16.05 -2.21 -6.96
C GLY A 100 14.73 -1.48 -6.67
N LEU A 101 14.04 -1.04 -7.72
CA LEU A 101 12.72 -0.41 -7.61
C LEU A 101 11.67 -1.38 -7.04
N LEU A 102 11.64 -2.64 -7.47
CA LEU A 102 10.72 -3.65 -6.94
C LEU A 102 11.01 -3.98 -5.47
N LYS A 103 12.27 -4.06 -5.05
CA LYS A 103 12.65 -4.23 -3.63
C LYS A 103 12.21 -3.03 -2.79
N LYS A 104 12.43 -1.81 -3.28
CA LYS A 104 11.97 -0.58 -2.63
C LYS A 104 10.44 -0.56 -2.51
N TRP A 105 9.75 -0.89 -3.58
CA TRP A 105 8.29 -0.99 -3.60
C TRP A 105 7.77 -2.05 -2.62
N ARG A 106 8.43 -3.22 -2.54
CA ARG A 106 8.10 -4.25 -1.55
C ARG A 106 8.21 -3.71 -0.13
N TRP A 107 9.32 -3.03 0.20
CA TRP A 107 9.51 -2.43 1.51
C TRP A 107 8.41 -1.41 1.85
N MET A 108 8.07 -0.53 0.91
CA MET A 108 6.99 0.43 1.11
C MET A 108 5.62 -0.23 1.34
N ASN A 109 5.37 -1.38 0.72
CA ASN A 109 4.16 -2.16 0.96
C ASN A 109 4.14 -2.83 2.33
N ILE A 110 5.30 -3.23 2.87
CA ILE A 110 5.40 -3.72 4.25
C ILE A 110 4.99 -2.61 5.22
N VAL A 111 5.51 -1.39 5.04
CA VAL A 111 5.10 -0.22 5.85
C VAL A 111 3.59 0.01 5.75
N ARG A 112 3.02 -0.03 4.53
CA ARG A 112 1.58 0.10 4.32
C ARG A 112 0.77 -1.01 5.02
N GLY A 113 1.31 -2.23 5.05
CA GLY A 113 0.73 -3.36 5.76
C GLY A 113 0.79 -3.20 7.28
N LEU A 114 1.89 -2.66 7.82
CA LEU A 114 2.00 -2.34 9.24
C LEU A 114 0.99 -1.28 9.67
N LEU A 115 0.77 -0.24 8.86
CA LEU A 115 -0.29 0.75 9.11
C LEU A 115 -1.68 0.10 9.16
N ALA A 116 -1.97 -0.82 8.21
CA ALA A 116 -3.22 -1.57 8.20
C ALA A 116 -3.40 -2.40 9.48
N LEU A 117 -2.34 -3.09 9.88
CA LEU A 117 -2.33 -3.96 11.06
C LEU A 117 -2.51 -3.16 12.35
N THR A 118 -1.83 -2.02 12.49
CA THR A 118 -2.03 -1.10 13.63
C THR A 118 -3.48 -0.61 13.67
N GLY A 119 -4.05 -0.24 12.51
CA GLY A 119 -5.44 0.20 12.43
C GLY A 119 -6.42 -0.88 12.90
N GLY A 120 -6.27 -2.09 12.35
CA GLY A 120 -7.11 -3.24 12.70
C GLY A 120 -6.97 -3.68 14.15
N LEU A 121 -5.74 -3.80 14.68
CA LEU A 121 -5.51 -4.18 16.08
C LEU A 121 -6.06 -3.13 17.05
N SER A 122 -5.91 -1.84 16.75
CA SER A 122 -6.47 -0.77 17.60
C SER A 122 -7.99 -0.83 17.66
N ALA A 123 -8.66 -1.11 16.53
CA ALA A 123 -10.10 -1.31 16.49
C ALA A 123 -10.53 -2.55 17.29
N VAL A 124 -9.84 -3.69 17.12
CA VAL A 124 -10.13 -4.91 17.89
C VAL A 124 -9.95 -4.71 19.38
N LEU A 125 -8.86 -4.06 19.79
CA LEU A 125 -8.62 -3.73 21.20
C LEU A 125 -9.69 -2.78 21.73
N ALA A 126 -10.16 -1.81 20.96
CA ALA A 126 -11.24 -0.93 21.38
C ALA A 126 -12.53 -1.72 21.67
N LEU A 127 -12.89 -2.65 20.78
CA LEU A 127 -14.06 -3.53 20.95
C LEU A 127 -13.95 -4.47 22.15
N GLN A 128 -12.74 -4.90 22.52
CA GLN A 128 -12.53 -5.73 23.71
C GLN A 128 -12.63 -4.94 25.02
N ASN A 129 -12.56 -3.61 24.95
CA ASN A 129 -12.67 -2.70 26.08
C ASN A 129 -14.03 -1.97 26.11
N GLU A 130 -15.03 -2.50 25.41
CA GLU A 130 -16.46 -2.13 25.56
C GLU A 130 -17.07 -2.68 26.86
#